data_AF-A0A2E7RQ08-F1
#
_entry.id   AF-A0A2E7RQ08-F1
#
_cell.length_a   1.000
_cell.length_b   1.000
_cell.length_c   1.000
_cell.angle_alpha   90.00
_cell.angle_beta   90.00
_cell.angle_gamma   90.00
#
_symmetry.space_group_name_H-M   'P 1'
#
loop_
_entity.id
_entity.type
_entity.pdbx_description
1 polymer ?
#
loop_
_entity_poly.entity_id
_entity_poly.type
_entity_poly.pdbx_seq_one_letter_code
_entity_poly.pdbx_strand_id
1 'polypeptide(L)' 'KASFGVTYEGLVTHILSGFNIPVVNIQGGIGIMNYDNNINLRYDHFKTPCASTYPCPHCDEANENITVDMVYAACKKFL' A
#
# COMPACT_ATOMS: atom_id res chain seq x y z
N LYS A 1 -2.99 19.82 9.80
CA LYS A 1 -2.86 18.34 9.80
C LYS A 1 -2.97 17.86 8.35
N ALA A 2 -2.20 16.86 7.93
CA ALA A 2 -2.43 16.22 6.63
C ALA A 2 -3.79 15.49 6.65
N SER A 3 -4.52 15.52 5.53
CA SER A 3 -5.84 14.86 5.42
C SER A 3 -5.72 13.35 5.23
N PHE A 4 -4.72 12.90 4.48
CA PHE A 4 -4.35 11.51 4.27
C PHE A 4 -2.89 11.43 3.78
N GLY A 5 -2.29 10.24 3.77
CA GLY A 5 -0.99 9.97 3.17
C GLY A 5 -1.06 8.99 2.00
N VAL A 6 -0.02 8.97 1.17
CA VAL A 6 0.19 7.98 0.10
C VAL A 6 1.61 7.47 0.21
N THR A 7 1.79 6.17 0.41
CA THR A 7 3.12 5.58 0.59
C THR A 7 3.11 4.07 0.30
N TYR A 8 4.29 3.46 0.32
CA TYR A 8 4.47 2.01 0.26
C TYR A 8 4.33 1.40 1.65
N GLU A 9 3.93 0.13 1.71
CA GLU A 9 3.90 -0.61 2.97
C GLU A 9 5.25 -0.52 3.69
N GLY A 10 5.21 -0.08 4.95
CA GLY A 10 6.39 0.06 5.80
C GLY A 10 6.23 1.10 6.89
N LEU A 11 7.36 1.57 7.41
CA LEU A 11 7.44 2.44 8.59
C LEU A 11 6.52 3.67 8.51
N VAL A 12 6.48 4.34 7.35
CA VAL A 12 5.68 5.56 7.17
C VAL A 12 4.18 5.26 7.29
N THR A 13 3.69 4.15 6.72
CA THR A 13 2.30 3.69 6.88
C THR A 13 1.96 3.50 8.35
N HIS A 14 2.85 2.88 9.14
CA HIS A 14 2.62 2.64 10.56
C HIS A 14 2.57 3.94 11.37
N ILE A 15 3.48 4.88 11.09
CA ILE A 15 3.50 6.19 11.75
C ILE A 15 2.19 6.93 11.48
N LEU A 16 1.77 7.05 10.21
CA LEU A 16 0.56 7.78 9.84
C LEU A 16 -0.70 7.13 10.46
N SER A 17 -0.79 5.81 10.40
CA SER A 17 -1.90 5.05 11.00
C SER A 17 -1.93 5.23 12.52
N GLY A 18 -0.77 5.28 13.19
CA GLY A 18 -0.66 5.57 14.62
C GLY A 18 -1.15 6.97 15.03
N PHE A 19 -1.05 7.94 14.12
CA PHE A 19 -1.65 9.28 14.29
C PHE A 19 -3.11 9.37 13.82
N ASN A 20 -3.73 8.23 13.48
CA ASN A 20 -5.07 8.13 12.91
C ASN A 20 -5.24 8.96 11.62
N ILE A 21 -4.17 9.06 10.81
CA ILE A 21 -4.21 9.67 9.48
C ILE A 21 -4.40 8.55 8.47
N PRO A 22 -5.47 8.57 7.65
CA PRO A 22 -5.74 7.54 6.66
C PRO A 22 -4.65 7.50 5.58
N VAL A 23 -4.37 6.31 5.05
CA VAL A 23 -3.29 6.10 4.08
C VAL A 23 -3.80 5.31 2.87
N VAL A 24 -3.45 5.77 1.67
CA VAL A 24 -3.41 4.92 0.47
C VAL A 24 -2.08 4.18 0.48
N ASN A 25 -2.14 2.89 0.73
CA ASN A 25 -0.98 2.05 1.05
C ASN A 25 -0.69 1.08 -0.09
N ILE A 26 0.47 1.21 -0.71
CA ILE A 26 0.88 0.42 -1.87
C ILE A 26 1.54 -0.88 -1.38
N GLN A 27 0.87 -2.00 -1.64
CA GLN A 27 1.14 -3.35 -1.14
C GLN A 27 1.32 -4.35 -2.29
N GLY A 28 2.22 -4.08 -3.24
CA GLY A 28 2.45 -4.98 -4.38
C GLY A 28 2.95 -6.36 -3.96
N GLY A 29 4.05 -6.43 -3.20
CA GLY A 29 4.67 -7.71 -2.82
C GLY A 29 4.32 -8.27 -1.43
N ILE A 30 3.61 -7.49 -0.61
CA ILE A 30 3.48 -7.74 0.84
C ILE A 30 2.07 -7.37 1.31
N GLY A 31 1.46 -8.17 2.20
CA GLY A 31 0.06 -8.03 2.57
C GLY A 31 -0.26 -8.45 4.00
N ILE A 32 0.67 -8.19 4.93
CA ILE A 32 0.66 -8.74 6.30
C ILE A 32 -0.03 -7.85 7.33
N MET A 33 -0.16 -6.53 7.10
CA MET A 33 -0.83 -5.62 8.04
C MET A 33 -1.93 -4.80 7.35
N ASN A 34 -3.03 -4.64 8.08
CA ASN A 34 -4.19 -3.86 7.68
C ASN A 34 -4.56 -2.92 8.83
N TYR A 35 -4.76 -1.65 8.50
CA TYR A 35 -5.37 -0.67 9.38
C TYR A 35 -6.72 -0.28 8.80
N ASP A 36 -7.74 -0.20 9.65
CA ASP A 36 -9.14 -0.05 9.20
C ASP A 36 -9.41 1.24 8.43
N ASN A 37 -8.61 2.28 8.66
CA ASN A 37 -8.73 3.58 8.00
C ASN A 37 -7.88 3.70 6.72
N ASN A 38 -7.19 2.64 6.29
CA ASN A 38 -6.33 2.64 5.11
C ASN A 38 -7.01 1.98 3.91
N ILE A 39 -6.64 2.44 2.71
CA ILE A 39 -6.94 1.75 1.45
C ILE A 39 -5.67 1.04 1.01
N ASN A 40 -5.66 -0.29 1.07
CA ASN A 40 -4.54 -1.10 0.65
C ASN A 40 -4.67 -1.46 -0.83
N LEU A 41 -3.75 -0.97 -1.64
CA LEU A 41 -3.62 -1.34 -3.04
C LEU A 41 -2.77 -2.59 -3.14
N ARG A 42 -3.42 -3.71 -3.41
CA ARG A 42 -2.79 -5.02 -3.53
C ARG A 42 -2.86 -5.49 -4.97
N TYR A 43 -1.88 -6.30 -5.36
CA TYR A 43 -1.94 -7.05 -6.60
C TYR A 43 -2.08 -8.53 -6.28
N ASP A 44 -3.11 -9.15 -6.84
CA ASP A 44 -3.40 -10.56 -6.66
C ASP A 44 -2.53 -11.36 -7.63
N HIS A 45 -1.50 -12.02 -7.09
CA HIS A 45 -0.58 -12.84 -7.86
C HIS A 45 -0.31 -14.11 -7.06
N PHE A 46 -0.13 -15.25 -7.74
CA PHE A 46 0.04 -16.54 -7.06
C PHE A 46 1.29 -16.62 -6.15
N LYS A 47 2.21 -15.66 -6.28
CA LYS A 47 3.41 -15.51 -5.42
C LYS A 47 3.32 -14.35 -4.42
N THR A 48 2.20 -13.65 -4.32
CA THR A 48 1.97 -12.58 -3.34
C THR A 48 0.90 -13.02 -2.33
N PRO A 49 1.06 -12.70 -1.02
CA PRO A 49 2.18 -12.01 -0.41
C PRO A 49 3.42 -12.92 -0.31
N CYS A 50 4.59 -12.35 -0.60
CA CYS A 50 5.85 -13.10 -0.62
C CYS A 50 6.54 -13.18 0.73
N ALA A 51 6.39 -12.13 1.55
CA ALA A 51 7.10 -11.94 2.81
C ALA A 51 8.65 -11.93 2.69
N SER A 52 9.21 -11.85 1.48
CA SER A 52 10.65 -11.65 1.30
C SER A 52 11.08 -10.31 1.89
N THR A 53 12.13 -10.33 2.71
CA THR A 53 12.79 -9.11 3.21
C THR A 53 13.83 -8.56 2.24
N TYR A 54 14.00 -9.21 1.08
CA TYR A 54 14.93 -8.82 0.02
C TYR A 54 14.16 -8.50 -1.28
N PRO A 55 14.69 -7.63 -2.15
CA PRO A 55 14.12 -7.36 -3.46
C PRO A 55 13.88 -8.64 -4.25
N CYS A 56 12.72 -8.72 -4.92
CA CYS A 56 12.23 -9.96 -5.48
C CYS A 56 11.45 -9.69 -6.78
N PRO A 57 11.68 -10.44 -7.88
CA PRO A 57 11.10 -10.09 -9.18
C PRO A 57 9.57 -10.02 -9.22
N HIS A 58 8.88 -10.89 -8.48
CA HIS A 58 7.41 -10.87 -8.47
C HIS A 58 6.85 -9.79 -7.52
N CYS A 59 7.67 -9.23 -6.61
CA CYS A 59 7.32 -8.05 -5.83
C CYS A 59 7.35 -6.82 -6.74
N ASP A 60 8.36 -6.76 -7.62
CA ASP A 60 8.54 -5.70 -8.61
C ASP A 60 7.40 -5.73 -9.63
N GLU A 61 7.10 -6.90 -10.21
CA GLU A 61 5.94 -7.11 -11.10
C GLU A 61 4.64 -6.66 -10.43
N ALA A 62 4.44 -7.02 -9.16
CA ALA A 62 3.24 -6.63 -8.44
C ALA A 62 3.14 -5.12 -8.20
N ASN A 63 4.26 -4.43 -7.99
CA ASN A 63 4.30 -2.97 -7.90
C ASN A 63 4.05 -2.31 -9.26
N GLU A 64 4.60 -2.87 -10.36
CA GLU A 64 4.39 -2.36 -11.72
C GLU A 64 2.92 -2.43 -12.16
N ASN A 65 2.16 -3.41 -11.65
CA ASN A 65 0.73 -3.53 -11.91
C ASN A 65 -0.14 -2.55 -11.11
N ILE A 66 0.41 -1.87 -10.10
CA ILE A 66 -0.30 -0.81 -9.36
C ILE A 66 -0.07 0.51 -10.10
N THR A 67 -1.03 0.86 -10.96
CA THR A 67 -0.94 2.05 -11.79
C THR A 67 -1.20 3.35 -11.02
N VAL A 68 -0.73 4.47 -11.57
CA VAL A 68 -1.02 5.82 -11.04
C VAL A 68 -2.52 6.10 -10.98
N ASP A 69 -3.30 5.62 -11.95
CA ASP A 69 -4.75 5.81 -11.96
C ASP A 69 -5.45 5.09 -10.81
N MET A 70 -4.98 3.89 -10.44
CA MET A 70 -5.47 3.16 -9.26
C MET A 70 -5.17 3.93 -7.97
N VAL A 71 -3.96 4.47 -7.84
CA VAL A 71 -3.56 5.31 -6.70
C VAL A 71 -4.43 6.57 -6.64
N TYR A 72 -4.63 7.23 -7.77
CA TYR A 72 -5.46 8.43 -7.85
C TYR A 72 -6.91 8.16 -7.48
N ALA A 73 -7.50 7.07 -8.00
CA ALA A 73 -8.86 6.65 -7.67
C ALA A 73 -9.03 6.32 -6.17
N ALA A 74 -8.02 5.72 -5.55
CA ALA A 74 -8.01 5.50 -4.11
C ALA A 74 -7.93 6.81 -3.31
N CYS A 75 -7.08 7.75 -3.71
CA CYS A 75 -6.97 9.05 -3.07
C CYS A 75 -8.29 9.82 -3.08
N LYS A 76 -9.06 9.77 -4.18
CA LYS A 76 -10.39 10.41 -4.26
C LYS A 76 -11.38 9.92 -3.21
N LYS A 77 -11.22 8.70 -2.67
CA LYS A 77 -12.12 8.18 -1.63
C LYS A 77 -11.93 8.85 -0.27
N PHE A 78 -10.83 9.60 -0.09
CA PHE A 78 -10.53 10.37 1.12
C PHE A 78 -10.79 11.89 0.97
N LEU A 79 -11.23 12.33 -0.22
CA LEU A 79 -11.61 13.72 -0.49
C LEU A 79 -13.13 13.90 -0.35
#